data_AF-A0A6J7G9F3-F1
#
_entry.id   AF-A0A6J7G9F3-F1
#
_cell.length_a   1.000
_cell.length_b   1.000
_cell.length_c   1.000
_cell.angle_alpha   90.00
_cell.angle_beta   90.00
_cell.angle_gamma   90.00
#
_symmetry.space_group_name_H-M   'P 1'
#
loop_
_entity.id
_entity.type
_entity.pdbx_description
1 polymer ?
#
loop_
_entity_poly.entity_id
_entity_poly.type
_entity_poly.pdbx_seq_one_letter_code
_entity_poly.pdbx_strand_id
1 'polypeptide(L)'
;MPGRPHGELGAGQLEWLDDVLAKPAKHGTVLALHHPPVPTAHPLLGRIGLRDPDRLARVVAGTDVRIMVCGHAHAVSAGMLAGIPVWSAPALGVTSDALPEEGRMRAWGDIGGLSRIDLFGDDDVVATLVPLSSAPTAVYDDPIAQRTGWLDELEAGDRD
;
A
#
# COMPACT_ATOMS: atom_id res chain seq x y z
N MET A 1 -7.23 20.99 -3.86
CA MET A 1 -7.73 22.36 -4.10
C MET A 1 -7.99 23.03 -2.77
N PRO A 2 -7.71 24.34 -2.59
CA PRO A 2 -8.02 25.03 -1.35
C PRO A 2 -9.50 24.81 -0.96
N GLY A 3 -9.73 24.32 0.27
CA GLY A 3 -11.07 24.15 0.85
C GLY A 3 -11.86 22.90 0.42
N ARG A 4 -11.31 21.99 -0.38
CA ARG A 4 -11.99 20.74 -0.77
C ARG A 4 -11.30 19.52 -0.13
N PRO A 5 -12.04 18.68 0.63
CA PRO A 5 -11.44 17.54 1.33
C PRO A 5 -11.14 16.34 0.43
N HIS A 6 -11.60 16.35 -0.82
CA HIS A 6 -11.36 15.28 -1.79
C HIS A 6 -10.08 15.46 -2.59
N GLY A 7 -9.53 14.33 -3.07
CA GLY A 7 -8.46 14.29 -4.05
C GLY A 7 -8.99 14.49 -5.47
N GLU A 8 -8.19 15.14 -6.30
CA GLU A 8 -8.43 15.25 -7.75
C GLU A 8 -7.08 15.38 -8.46
N LEU A 9 -6.94 14.69 -9.60
CA LEU A 9 -5.78 14.83 -10.48
C LEU A 9 -6.19 15.69 -11.68
N GLY A 10 -5.52 16.84 -11.81
CA GLY A 10 -5.73 17.76 -12.94
C GLY A 10 -5.23 17.15 -14.26
N ALA A 11 -5.73 17.68 -15.39
CA ALA A 11 -5.30 17.22 -16.72
C ALA A 11 -3.78 17.29 -16.89
N GLY A 12 -3.15 18.42 -16.55
CA GLY A 12 -1.70 18.56 -16.66
C GLY A 12 -0.89 17.65 -15.73
N GLN A 13 -1.44 17.22 -14.59
CA GLN A 13 -0.76 16.23 -13.73
C GLN A 13 -0.79 14.84 -14.36
N LEU A 14 -1.90 14.48 -15.02
CA LEU A 14 -2.04 13.20 -15.69
C LEU A 14 -1.22 13.15 -16.98
N GLU A 15 -1.18 14.24 -17.74
CA GLU A 15 -0.31 14.38 -18.93
C GLU A 15 1.16 14.29 -18.54
N TRP A 16 1.57 15.00 -17.49
CA TRP A 16 2.93 14.85 -16.95
C TRP A 16 3.24 13.42 -16.51
N LEU A 17 2.29 12.75 -15.85
CA LEU A 17 2.50 11.36 -15.42
C LEU A 17 2.61 10.41 -16.62
N ASP A 18 1.80 10.60 -17.65
CA ASP A 18 1.86 9.84 -18.90
C ASP A 18 3.23 10.00 -19.58
N ASP A 19 3.74 11.23 -19.68
CA ASP A 19 5.07 11.52 -20.22
C ASP A 19 6.20 10.86 -19.41
N VAL A 20 6.06 10.82 -18.08
CA VAL A 20 7.04 10.15 -17.21
C VAL A 20 7.00 8.64 -17.41
N LEU A 21 5.82 8.04 -17.45
CA LEU A 21 5.64 6.59 -17.58
C LEU A 21 5.87 6.07 -19.00
N ALA A 22 5.89 6.94 -20.02
CA ALA A 22 6.27 6.60 -21.39
C ALA A 22 7.71 6.08 -21.51
N LYS A 23 8.55 6.30 -20.49
CA LYS A 23 9.93 5.78 -20.40
C LYS A 23 10.04 4.85 -19.19
N PRO A 24 9.96 3.52 -19.39
CA PRO A 24 10.07 2.56 -18.30
C PRO A 24 11.36 2.74 -17.49
N ALA A 25 11.24 2.66 -16.18
CA ALA A 25 12.35 2.60 -15.25
C ALA A 25 12.96 1.20 -15.24
N LYS A 26 14.28 1.14 -15.01
CA LYS A 26 15.05 -0.13 -15.03
C LYS A 26 14.49 -1.20 -14.08
N HIS A 27 13.88 -0.79 -12.97
CA HIS A 27 13.38 -1.69 -11.91
C HIS A 27 11.87 -1.56 -11.69
N GLY A 28 11.16 -0.96 -12.66
CA GLY A 28 9.77 -0.58 -12.55
C GLY A 28 9.55 0.68 -11.70
N THR A 29 8.29 1.09 -11.61
CA THR A 29 7.87 2.34 -10.97
C THR A 29 7.04 2.07 -9.72
N VAL A 30 7.31 2.80 -8.63
CA VAL A 30 6.42 2.90 -7.46
C VAL A 30 5.71 4.23 -7.52
N LEU A 31 4.38 4.22 -7.60
CA LEU A 31 3.58 5.44 -7.65
C LEU A 31 3.05 5.80 -6.26
N ALA A 32 3.44 6.95 -5.74
CA ALA A 32 2.96 7.44 -4.44
C ALA A 32 1.90 8.55 -4.63
N LEU A 33 0.76 8.42 -3.94
CA LEU A 33 -0.29 9.44 -3.92
C LEU A 33 -1.00 9.47 -2.57
N HIS A 34 -1.61 10.60 -2.19
CA HIS A 34 -2.25 10.67 -0.87
C HIS A 34 -3.57 9.88 -0.81
N HIS A 35 -4.47 10.09 -1.77
CA HIS A 35 -5.81 9.50 -1.77
C HIS A 35 -5.79 8.15 -2.50
N PRO A 36 -6.20 7.04 -1.86
CA PRO A 36 -6.28 5.73 -2.50
C PRO A 36 -7.19 5.77 -3.73
N PRO A 37 -6.73 5.30 -4.90
CA PRO A 37 -7.52 5.28 -6.12
C PRO A 37 -8.40 4.02 -6.21
N VAL A 38 -8.91 3.53 -5.07
CA VAL A 38 -9.73 2.33 -4.98
C VAL A 38 -11.02 2.61 -4.21
N PRO A 39 -12.12 1.88 -4.50
CA PRO A 39 -13.36 2.00 -3.73
C PRO A 39 -13.13 1.71 -2.24
N THR A 40 -13.94 2.33 -1.39
CA THR A 40 -13.94 2.08 0.06
C THR A 40 -15.36 2.00 0.58
N ALA A 41 -15.60 1.06 1.49
CA ALA A 41 -16.87 0.94 2.22
C ALA A 41 -16.99 2.00 3.34
N HIS A 42 -15.90 2.71 3.68
CA HIS A 42 -15.92 3.69 4.76
C HIS A 42 -16.71 4.94 4.33
N PRO A 43 -17.85 5.27 4.98
CA PRO A 43 -18.80 6.26 4.45
C PRO A 43 -18.25 7.65 4.20
N LEU A 44 -17.33 8.13 5.05
CA LEU A 44 -16.68 9.43 4.82
C LEU A 44 -15.64 9.35 3.71
N LEU A 45 -14.81 8.30 3.69
CA LEU A 45 -13.73 8.18 2.71
C LEU A 45 -14.29 8.00 1.30
N GLY A 46 -15.46 7.37 1.17
CA GLY A 46 -16.19 7.33 -0.11
C GLY A 46 -16.63 8.71 -0.62
N ARG A 47 -16.74 9.73 0.25
CA ARG A 47 -17.10 11.11 -0.13
C ARG A 47 -15.89 12.03 -0.32
N ILE A 48 -14.79 11.74 0.36
CA ILE A 48 -13.56 12.54 0.35
C ILE A 48 -12.38 11.82 -0.35
N GLY A 49 -12.63 10.70 -1.01
CA GLY A 49 -11.63 9.95 -1.76
C GLY A 49 -11.16 10.65 -3.03
N LEU A 50 -10.32 9.95 -3.80
CA LEU A 50 -9.90 10.43 -5.11
C LEU A 50 -11.08 10.44 -6.09
N ARG A 51 -11.32 11.57 -6.74
CA ARG A 51 -12.30 11.67 -7.82
C ARG A 51 -11.75 11.14 -9.14
N ASP A 52 -12.63 10.54 -9.90
CA ASP A 52 -12.38 9.99 -11.24
C ASP A 52 -11.09 9.13 -11.32
N PRO A 53 -10.93 8.10 -10.46
CA PRO A 53 -9.74 7.25 -10.47
C PRO A 53 -9.54 6.55 -11.82
N ASP A 54 -10.58 6.38 -12.62
CA ASP A 54 -10.51 5.87 -14.00
C ASP A 54 -9.59 6.70 -14.91
N ARG A 55 -9.44 8.01 -14.64
CA ARG A 55 -8.49 8.85 -15.37
C ARG A 55 -7.05 8.45 -15.07
N LEU A 56 -6.74 8.17 -13.80
CA LEU A 56 -5.45 7.63 -13.41
C LEU A 56 -5.26 6.22 -13.99
N ALA A 57 -6.29 5.36 -13.89
CA ALA A 57 -6.27 3.99 -14.40
C ALA A 57 -5.86 3.93 -15.88
N ARG A 58 -6.36 4.85 -16.72
CA ARG A 58 -5.98 4.94 -18.13
C ARG A 58 -4.51 5.28 -18.37
N VAL A 59 -3.94 6.15 -17.53
CA VAL A 59 -2.53 6.56 -17.65
C VAL A 59 -1.59 5.45 -17.22
N VAL A 60 -1.94 4.70 -16.17
CA VAL A 60 -1.05 3.67 -15.63
C VAL A 60 -1.22 2.29 -16.28
N ALA A 61 -2.31 2.04 -17.01
CA ALA A 61 -2.58 0.75 -17.61
C ALA A 61 -1.47 0.33 -18.59
N GLY A 62 -0.87 -0.85 -18.37
CA GLY A 62 0.20 -1.37 -19.23
C GLY A 62 1.56 -0.69 -19.06
N THR A 63 1.71 0.19 -18.07
CA THR A 63 3.00 0.79 -17.70
C THR A 63 3.80 -0.14 -16.79
N ASP A 64 5.01 0.27 -16.41
CA ASP A 64 5.90 -0.47 -15.50
C ASP A 64 5.61 -0.19 -14.01
N VAL A 65 4.46 0.40 -13.69
CA VAL A 65 4.09 0.67 -12.29
C VAL A 65 3.80 -0.65 -11.59
N ARG A 66 4.63 -0.97 -10.59
CA ARG A 66 4.57 -2.24 -9.84
C ARG A 66 3.63 -2.18 -8.64
N ILE A 67 3.48 -1.00 -8.03
CA ILE A 67 2.60 -0.77 -6.87
C ILE A 67 2.27 0.71 -6.73
N MET A 68 1.07 1.00 -6.24
CA MET A 68 0.68 2.32 -5.76
C MET A 68 0.64 2.33 -4.24
N VAL A 69 1.34 3.28 -3.62
CA VAL A 69 1.32 3.48 -2.16
C VAL A 69 0.55 4.73 -1.79
N CYS A 70 -0.39 4.57 -0.87
CA CYS A 70 -1.39 5.58 -0.53
C CYS A 70 -1.48 5.84 0.97
N GLY A 71 -2.05 7.00 1.35
CA GLY A 71 -2.38 7.33 2.73
C GLY A 71 -3.88 7.60 2.89
N HIS A 72 -4.22 8.69 3.57
CA HIS A 72 -5.58 9.26 3.73
C HIS A 72 -6.58 8.43 4.54
N ALA A 73 -6.66 7.12 4.33
CA ALA A 73 -7.68 6.28 4.96
C ALA A 73 -7.47 6.07 6.46
N HIS A 74 -6.22 6.24 6.93
CA HIS A 74 -5.78 5.83 8.27
C HIS A 74 -6.13 4.36 8.56
N ALA A 75 -6.29 3.54 7.52
CA ALA A 75 -6.60 2.13 7.61
C ALA A 75 -5.68 1.41 6.63
N VAL A 76 -5.16 0.28 7.09
CA VAL A 76 -4.39 -0.62 6.24
C VAL A 76 -5.38 -1.36 5.35
N SER A 77 -5.25 -1.18 4.04
CA SER A 77 -6.07 -1.89 3.06
C SER A 77 -5.31 -2.09 1.76
N ALA A 78 -5.66 -3.17 1.06
CA ALA A 78 -5.13 -3.50 -0.25
C ALA A 78 -6.27 -3.52 -1.27
N GLY A 79 -5.97 -3.10 -2.49
CA GLY A 79 -6.88 -3.13 -3.63
C GLY A 79 -6.10 -3.18 -4.94
N MET A 80 -6.81 -2.98 -6.05
CA MET A 80 -6.23 -3.00 -7.39
C MET A 80 -6.82 -1.86 -8.24
N LEU A 81 -5.98 -1.24 -9.06
CA LEU A 81 -6.41 -0.31 -10.12
C LEU A 81 -5.68 -0.67 -11.41
N ALA A 82 -6.41 -0.89 -12.50
CA ALA A 82 -5.82 -1.24 -13.81
C ALA A 82 -4.84 -2.44 -13.77
N GLY A 83 -5.08 -3.41 -12.87
CA GLY A 83 -4.18 -4.56 -12.68
C GLY A 83 -2.96 -4.29 -11.79
N ILE A 84 -2.82 -3.07 -11.25
CA ILE A 84 -1.70 -2.67 -10.40
C ILE A 84 -2.14 -2.73 -8.92
N PRO A 85 -1.36 -3.36 -8.02
CA PRO A 85 -1.60 -3.36 -6.59
C PRO A 85 -1.64 -1.95 -6.00
N VAL A 86 -2.61 -1.71 -5.13
CA VAL A 86 -2.76 -0.48 -4.35
C VAL A 86 -2.66 -0.82 -2.87
N TRP A 87 -1.73 -0.19 -2.17
CA TRP A 87 -1.52 -0.33 -0.73
C TRP A 87 -1.82 0.99 -0.01
N SER A 88 -2.86 0.99 0.82
CA SER A 88 -3.14 2.08 1.75
C SER A 88 -2.37 1.84 3.05
N ALA A 89 -1.38 2.69 3.31
CA ALA A 89 -0.50 2.61 4.46
C ALA A 89 -1.23 2.92 5.79
N PRO A 90 -0.74 2.40 6.92
CA PRO A 90 -1.22 2.81 8.25
C PRO A 90 -0.92 4.29 8.50
N ALA A 91 -1.61 4.87 9.47
CA ALA A 91 -1.20 6.12 10.09
C ALA A 91 -0.31 5.86 11.32
N LEU A 92 0.43 6.88 11.75
CA LEU A 92 1.45 6.73 12.80
C LEU A 92 0.89 6.58 14.21
N GLY A 93 -0.32 7.09 14.49
CA GLY A 93 -0.86 7.12 15.85
C GLY A 93 -2.39 7.03 15.93
N VAL A 94 -3.06 6.85 14.80
CA VAL A 94 -4.50 6.64 14.76
C VAL A 94 -4.83 5.64 13.65
N THR A 95 -5.67 4.66 13.94
CA THR A 95 -6.15 3.69 12.95
C THR A 95 -7.66 3.73 12.88
N SER A 96 -8.21 3.94 11.68
CA SER A 96 -9.65 3.85 11.41
C SER A 96 -10.11 2.41 11.56
N ASP A 97 -11.28 2.26 12.15
CA ASP A 97 -11.96 0.98 12.27
C ASP A 97 -12.55 0.53 10.94
N ALA A 98 -12.24 -0.68 10.53
CA ALA A 98 -12.83 -1.29 9.35
C ALA A 98 -14.25 -1.84 9.61
N LEU A 99 -14.64 -2.07 10.87
CA LEU A 99 -15.92 -2.67 11.25
C LEU A 99 -16.59 -1.92 12.41
N PRO A 100 -16.91 -0.61 12.25
CA PRO A 100 -17.73 0.08 13.23
C PRO A 100 -19.18 -0.42 13.18
N GLU A 101 -19.94 -0.16 14.24
CA GLU A 101 -21.40 -0.35 14.21
C GLU A 101 -22.01 0.50 13.08
N GLU A 102 -23.15 0.06 12.55
CA GLU A 102 -23.85 0.76 11.47
C GLU A 102 -24.10 2.25 11.81
N GLY A 103 -23.83 3.13 10.85
CA GLY A 103 -23.99 4.57 11.02
C GLY A 103 -22.90 5.25 11.85
N ARG A 104 -21.89 4.52 12.34
CA ARG A 104 -20.80 5.08 13.14
C ARG A 104 -19.49 5.14 12.36
N MET A 105 -18.65 6.08 12.79
CA MET A 105 -17.22 6.10 12.51
C MET A 105 -16.48 6.00 13.83
N ARG A 106 -15.38 5.27 13.83
CA ARG A 106 -14.66 4.92 15.05
C ARG A 106 -13.18 4.78 14.63
N ALA A 107 -12.24 5.31 15.41
CA ALA A 107 -10.79 5.18 15.17
C ALA A 107 -10.02 5.03 16.50
N TRP A 108 -8.97 4.19 16.52
CA TRP A 108 -8.19 3.84 17.74
C TRP A 108 -6.96 4.72 17.82
N GLY A 109 -6.73 5.33 18.99
CA GLY A 109 -5.43 5.88 19.34
C GLY A 109 -4.44 4.77 19.66
N ASP A 110 -3.14 5.09 19.60
CA ASP A 110 -2.02 4.21 19.99
C ASP A 110 -1.82 2.93 19.17
N ILE A 111 -2.61 2.76 18.11
CA ILE A 111 -2.41 1.73 17.10
C ILE A 111 -1.91 2.44 15.85
N GLY A 112 -0.60 2.41 15.67
CA GLY A 112 0.10 2.98 14.53
C GLY A 112 0.93 1.95 13.79
N GLY A 113 1.46 2.35 12.65
CA GLY A 113 2.38 1.52 11.90
C GLY A 113 3.13 2.29 10.83
N LEU A 114 4.06 1.58 10.21
CA LEU A 114 4.76 1.96 8.99
C LEU A 114 4.51 0.87 7.94
N SER A 115 4.85 1.15 6.69
CA SER A 115 4.87 0.14 5.63
C SER A 115 6.29 -0.11 5.17
N ARG A 116 6.70 -1.38 5.13
CA ARG A 116 7.90 -1.83 4.42
C ARG A 116 7.45 -2.33 3.05
N ILE A 117 8.01 -1.76 1.98
CA ILE A 117 7.74 -2.19 0.61
C ILE A 117 9.02 -2.82 0.09
N ASP A 118 8.97 -4.12 -0.14
CA ASP A 118 10.07 -4.90 -0.70
C ASP A 118 9.80 -5.15 -2.19
N LEU A 119 10.77 -4.80 -3.04
CA LEU A 119 10.72 -5.04 -4.49
C LEU A 119 11.68 -6.20 -4.81
N PHE A 120 11.15 -7.30 -5.33
CA PHE A 120 11.92 -8.49 -5.68
C PHE A 120 11.94 -8.68 -7.20
N GLY A 121 13.13 -8.87 -7.76
CA GLY A 121 13.28 -8.98 -9.22
C GLY A 121 12.56 -7.86 -9.97
N ASP A 122 11.95 -8.22 -11.10
CA ASP A 122 11.28 -7.27 -11.98
C ASP A 122 9.77 -7.14 -11.69
N ASP A 123 9.12 -8.18 -11.16
CA ASP A 123 7.65 -8.23 -11.05
C ASP A 123 7.13 -8.24 -9.60
N ASP A 124 7.81 -8.96 -8.69
CA ASP A 124 7.26 -9.26 -7.37
C ASP A 124 7.37 -8.08 -6.40
N VAL A 125 6.27 -7.74 -5.72
CA VAL A 125 6.22 -6.70 -4.69
C VAL A 125 5.54 -7.21 -3.45
N VAL A 126 6.14 -6.96 -2.28
CA VAL A 126 5.57 -7.29 -0.98
C VAL A 126 5.41 -6.02 -0.16
N ALA A 127 4.17 -5.76 0.29
CA ALA A 127 3.88 -4.69 1.25
C ALA A 127 3.61 -5.29 2.63
N THR A 128 4.45 -4.92 3.60
CA THR A 128 4.35 -5.41 4.98
C THR A 128 3.99 -4.27 5.92
N LEU A 129 2.93 -4.46 6.72
CA LEU A 129 2.65 -3.61 7.87
C LEU A 129 3.71 -3.83 8.95
N VAL A 130 4.35 -2.77 9.40
CA VAL A 130 5.26 -2.75 10.56
C VAL A 130 4.54 -2.04 11.70
N PRO A 131 3.96 -2.76 12.68
CA PRO A 131 3.25 -2.12 13.79
C PRO A 131 4.19 -1.27 14.64
N LEU A 132 3.74 -0.08 15.01
CA LEU A 132 4.38 0.75 16.02
C LEU A 132 3.61 0.54 17.33
N SER A 133 4.11 -0.37 18.17
CA SER A 133 3.63 -0.57 19.54
C SER A 133 4.56 0.12 20.51
N SER A 134 4.01 0.72 21.58
CA SER A 134 4.81 1.24 22.69
C SER A 134 5.41 0.13 23.58
N ALA A 135 4.95 -1.12 23.45
CA ALA A 135 5.46 -2.27 24.19
C ALA A 135 5.27 -3.59 23.41
N PRO A 136 6.08 -3.86 22.37
CA PRO A 136 6.06 -5.16 21.71
C PRO A 136 6.60 -6.25 22.65
N THR A 137 5.92 -7.40 22.71
CA THR A 137 6.44 -8.61 23.37
C THR A 137 6.81 -9.62 22.30
N ALA A 138 8.09 -9.99 22.21
CA ALA A 138 8.53 -11.05 21.30
C ALA A 138 8.05 -12.40 21.83
N VAL A 139 7.29 -13.13 21.00
CA VAL A 139 6.97 -14.54 21.27
C VAL A 139 8.18 -15.43 20.96
N TYR A 140 8.99 -15.01 19.99
CA TYR A 140 10.25 -15.64 19.60
C TYR A 140 11.28 -14.57 19.25
N ASP A 141 12.53 -14.80 19.65
CA ASP A 141 13.68 -13.95 19.33
C ASP A 141 14.94 -14.83 19.25
N ASP A 142 15.00 -15.62 18.18
CA ASP A 142 16.09 -16.57 17.94
C ASP A 142 16.78 -16.25 16.60
N PRO A 143 18.08 -16.53 16.44
CA PRO A 143 18.79 -16.33 15.18
C PRO A 143 18.14 -17.09 14.02
N ILE A 144 18.11 -16.49 12.81
CA ILE A 144 17.50 -17.14 11.64
C ILE A 144 18.17 -18.48 11.30
N ALA A 145 19.48 -18.61 11.52
CA ALA A 145 20.21 -19.86 11.32
C ALA A 145 19.65 -21.02 12.17
N GLN A 146 19.16 -20.74 13.38
CA GLN A 146 18.50 -21.75 14.21
C GLN A 146 17.14 -22.17 13.62
N ARG A 147 16.48 -21.28 12.88
CA ARG A 147 15.19 -21.52 12.21
C ARG A 147 15.36 -22.19 10.85
N THR A 148 16.51 -22.06 10.20
CA THR A 148 16.74 -22.54 8.82
C THR A 148 17.74 -23.68 8.71
N GLY A 149 18.55 -23.99 9.72
CA GLY A 149 19.61 -25.02 9.59
C GLY A 149 19.10 -26.41 9.19
N TRP A 150 17.87 -26.77 9.55
CA TRP A 150 17.24 -28.03 9.11
C TRP A 150 16.88 -28.04 7.62
N LEU A 151 16.62 -26.87 7.01
CA LEU A 151 16.42 -26.75 5.56
C LEU A 151 17.73 -27.02 4.81
N ASP A 152 18.84 -26.47 5.32
CA ASP A 152 20.16 -26.67 4.72
C ASP A 152 20.55 -28.16 4.70
N GLU A 153 20.19 -28.91 5.75
CA GLU A 153 20.38 -30.36 5.85
C GLU A 153 19.51 -31.14 4.84
N LEU A 154 18.25 -30.74 4.65
CA LEU A 154 17.35 -31.34 3.66
C LEU A 154 17.83 -31.10 2.22
N GLU A 155 18.22 -29.87 1.90
CA GLU A 155 18.73 -29.51 0.57
C GLU A 155 20.08 -30.18 0.26
N ALA A 156 20.87 -30.53 1.28
CA ALA A 156 22.08 -31.32 1.11
C ALA A 156 21.76 -32.79 0.77
N GLY A 157 20.71 -33.36 1.36
CA GLY A 157 20.31 -34.76 1.14
C GLY A 157 19.62 -35.04 -0.21
N ASP A 158 18.93 -34.05 -0.79
CA ASP A 158 18.25 -34.19 -2.10
C ASP A 158 19.20 -34.08 -3.31
N ARG A 159 20.51 -33.88 -3.08
CA ARG A 159 21.54 -33.74 -4.13
C ARG A 159 22.33 -35.03 -4.41
N ASP A 160 22.01 -36.13 -3.72
CA ASP A 160 22.60 -37.48 -3.89
C ASP A 160 21.62 -38.45 -4.56
#